data_AF-A0A9D9SZN7-F1
#
_entry.id   AF-A0A9D9SZN7-F1
#
_cell.length_a   1.000
_cell.length_b   1.000
_cell.length_c   1.000
_cell.angle_alpha   90.00
_cell.angle_beta   90.00
_cell.angle_gamma   90.00
#
_symmetry.space_group_name_H-M   'P 1'
#
loop_
_entity.id
_entity.type
_entity.pdbx_description
1 polymer ?
#
loop_
_entity_poly.entity_id
_entity_poly.type
_entity_poly.pdbx_seq_one_letter_code
_entity_poly.pdbx_strand_id
1 'polypeptide(L)'
;MWFGEVAKLAQSAGPQVAKATKILAWFVLVGWAIYPLGYILGTPGGLFGLKLVANPADAHKAMDIVYNIADAINKIGFGLVIYALSRKED
;
A
#
# COMPACT_ATOMS: atom_id res chain seq x y z
N MET A 1 -11.00 0.11 -8.48
CA MET A 1 -9.83 -0.53 -9.13
C MET A 1 -10.22 -1.77 -9.93
N TRP A 2 -10.81 -2.80 -9.31
CA TRP A 2 -11.25 -4.01 -10.03
C TRP A 2 -12.62 -3.92 -10.70
N PHE A 3 -13.47 -3.03 -10.20
CA PHE A 3 -14.80 -2.76 -10.73
C PHE A 3 -15.00 -1.25 -10.91
N GLY A 4 -16.03 -0.87 -11.66
CA GLY A 4 -16.37 0.52 -11.94
C GLY A 4 -15.55 1.16 -13.05
N GLU A 5 -15.47 2.49 -13.05
CA GLU A 5 -14.90 3.29 -14.14
C GLU A 5 -13.43 2.98 -14.42
N VAL A 6 -12.61 2.82 -13.38
CA VAL A 6 -11.18 2.47 -13.54
C VAL A 6 -11.00 1.14 -14.26
N ALA A 7 -11.82 0.14 -13.94
CA ALA A 7 -11.74 -1.17 -14.57
C ALA A 7 -12.20 -1.12 -16.04
N LYS A 8 -13.27 -0.37 -16.32
CA LYS A 8 -13.76 -0.15 -17.69
C LYS A 8 -12.71 0.57 -18.56
N LEU A 9 -12.12 1.64 -18.03
CA LEU A 9 -11.09 2.42 -18.73
C LEU A 9 -9.83 1.59 -19.01
N ALA A 10 -9.39 0.80 -18.03
CA ALA A 10 -8.23 -0.07 -18.21
C ALA A 10 -8.47 -1.15 -19.28
N GLN A 11 -9.69 -1.71 -19.35
CA GLN A 11 -10.07 -2.66 -20.39
C GLN A 11 -10.12 -1.99 -21.78
N SER A 12 -10.66 -0.78 -21.89
CA SER A 12 -10.70 -0.06 -23.17
C SER A 12 -9.32 0.39 -23.67
N ALA A 13 -8.36 0.59 -22.77
CA ALA A 13 -7.00 0.97 -23.11
C ALA A 13 -6.15 -0.20 -23.67
N GLY A 14 -6.62 -1.44 -23.53
CA GLY A 14 -5.97 -2.64 -24.08
C GLY A 14 -5.51 -3.64 -23.03
N PRO A 15 -5.17 -4.87 -23.45
CA PRO A 15 -4.90 -5.99 -22.54
C PRO A 15 -3.67 -5.77 -21.64
N GLN A 16 -2.62 -5.14 -22.17
CA GLN A 16 -1.41 -4.81 -21.39
C GLN A 16 -1.73 -3.82 -20.26
N VAL A 17 -2.44 -2.73 -20.58
CA VAL A 17 -2.87 -1.73 -19.59
C VAL A 17 -3.80 -2.36 -18.56
N ALA A 18 -4.78 -3.16 -18.99
CA ALA A 18 -5.68 -3.87 -18.08
C ALA A 18 -4.93 -4.78 -17.08
N LYS A 19 -3.89 -5.49 -17.54
CA LYS A 19 -3.04 -6.32 -16.69
C LYS A 19 -2.21 -5.48 -15.72
N ALA A 20 -1.57 -4.41 -16.21
CA ALA A 20 -0.80 -3.49 -15.38
C ALA A 20 -1.68 -2.85 -14.29
N THR A 21 -2.88 -2.38 -14.63
CA THR A 21 -3.84 -1.82 -13.67
C THR A 21 -4.22 -2.82 -12.58
N LYS A 22 -4.42 -4.11 -12.90
CA LYS A 22 -4.69 -5.15 -11.89
C LYS A 22 -3.51 -5.36 -10.93
N ILE A 23 -2.28 -5.33 -11.44
CA ILE A 23 -1.07 -5.45 -10.61
C ILE A 23 -0.96 -4.23 -9.67
N LEU A 24 -1.10 -3.02 -10.22
CA LEU A 24 -1.06 -1.79 -9.44
C LEU A 24 -2.19 -1.70 -8.42
N ALA A 25 -3.39 -2.21 -8.74
CA ALA A 25 -4.49 -2.29 -7.80
C ALA A 25 -4.15 -3.13 -6.56
N TRP A 26 -3.56 -4.31 -6.76
CA TRP A 26 -3.09 -5.15 -5.66
C TRP A 26 -1.95 -4.50 -4.89
N PHE A 27 -1.00 -3.87 -5.60
CA PHE A 27 0.11 -3.19 -4.97
C PHE A 27 -0.37 -2.07 -4.04
N VAL A 28 -1.27 -1.20 -4.53
CA VAL A 28 -1.85 -0.10 -3.74
C VAL A 28 -2.63 -0.66 -2.55
N LEU A 29 -3.46 -1.68 -2.75
CA LEU A 29 -4.24 -2.27 -1.66
C LEU A 29 -3.34 -2.81 -0.54
N VAL A 30 -2.34 -3.62 -0.89
CA VAL A 30 -1.42 -4.21 0.11
C VAL A 30 -0.53 -3.15 0.73
N GLY A 31 0.04 -2.24 -0.07
CA GLY A 31 0.89 -1.17 0.42
C GLY A 31 0.17 -0.21 1.35
N TRP A 32 -1.09 0.11 1.06
CA TRP A 32 -1.90 0.99 1.92
C TRP A 32 -2.35 0.32 3.22
N ALA A 33 -2.56 -1.00 3.21
CA ALA A 33 -2.94 -1.74 4.42
C ALA A 33 -1.87 -1.70 5.53
N ILE A 34 -0.64 -1.31 5.21
CA ILE A 34 0.45 -1.16 6.18
C ILE A 34 0.24 0.08 7.08
N TYR A 35 -0.30 1.18 6.56
CA TYR A 35 -0.51 2.40 7.36
C TYR A 35 -1.47 2.18 8.55
N PRO A 36 -2.62 1.51 8.41
CA PRO A 36 -3.46 1.15 9.55
C PRO A 36 -2.71 0.38 10.64
N LEU A 37 -1.75 -0.48 10.29
CA LEU A 37 -0.94 -1.20 11.28
C LEU A 37 -0.06 -0.25 12.11
N GLY A 38 0.56 0.74 11.45
CA GLY A 38 1.33 1.79 12.13
C GLY A 38 0.45 2.62 13.08
N TYR A 39 -0.74 3.00 12.62
CA TYR A 39 -1.71 3.74 13.43
C TYR A 39 -2.16 2.95 14.68
N ILE A 40 -2.48 1.67 14.50
CA ILE A 40 -2.86 0.77 15.60
C ILE A 40 -1.72 0.63 16.62
N LEU A 41 -0.46 0.56 16.15
CA LEU A 41 0.71 0.44 17.01
C LEU A 41 1.03 1.74 17.77
N GLY A 42 0.86 2.89 17.13
CA GLY A 42 1.31 4.19 17.64
C GLY A 42 0.31 4.98 18.48
N THR A 43 -0.99 4.63 18.44
CA THR A 43 -2.04 5.46 19.04
C THR A 43 -2.43 4.97 20.44
N PRO A 44 -2.58 5.85 21.44
CA PRO A 44 -3.14 5.50 22.74
C PRO A 44 -4.54 4.85 22.58
N GLY A 45 -4.68 3.60 23.02
CA GLY A 45 -5.92 2.82 22.86
C GLY A 45 -5.86 1.74 21.78
N GLY A 46 -4.86 1.75 20.89
CA GLY A 46 -4.61 0.68 19.92
C GLY A 46 -5.82 0.25 19.09
N LEU A 47 -5.88 -1.04 18.72
CA LEU A 47 -7.05 -1.63 18.06
C LEU A 47 -8.03 -2.12 19.14
N PHE A 48 -9.10 -1.37 19.42
CA PHE A 48 -10.11 -1.73 20.43
C PHE A 48 -9.55 -1.95 21.85
N GLY A 49 -8.52 -1.19 22.25
CA GLY A 49 -7.82 -1.35 23.53
C GLY A 49 -6.63 -2.30 23.48
N LEU A 50 -6.42 -3.01 22.36
CA LEU A 50 -5.30 -3.93 22.18
C LEU A 50 -4.00 -3.14 22.01
N LYS A 51 -3.14 -3.19 23.02
CA LYS A 51 -1.78 -2.63 22.96
C LYS A 51 -0.81 -3.73 22.53
N LEU A 52 -0.15 -3.52 21.40
CA LEU A 52 0.86 -4.43 20.86
C LEU A 52 2.29 -4.06 21.31
N VAL A 53 2.42 -3.03 22.14
CA VAL A 53 3.68 -2.42 22.60
C VAL A 53 3.53 -1.95 24.05
N ALA A 54 4.63 -2.05 24.81
CA ALA A 54 4.60 -1.98 26.28
C ALA A 54 4.35 -0.57 26.83
N ASN A 55 4.84 0.49 26.16
CA ASN A 55 4.68 1.87 26.61
C ASN A 55 4.45 2.84 25.42
N PRO A 56 3.98 4.07 25.68
CA PRO A 56 3.69 5.06 24.62
C PRO A 56 4.93 5.49 23.81
N ALA A 57 6.11 5.59 24.43
CA ALA A 57 7.32 6.00 23.72
C ALA A 57 7.76 4.93 22.69
N ASP A 58 7.63 3.66 23.05
CA ASP A 58 7.92 2.53 22.17
C ASP A 58 6.85 2.41 21.06
N ALA A 59 5.60 2.76 21.36
CA ALA A 59 4.52 2.83 20.39
C ALA A 59 4.81 3.85 19.28
N HIS A 60 5.25 5.06 19.64
CA HIS A 60 5.63 6.08 18.66
C HIS A 60 6.80 5.64 17.78
N LYS A 61 7.86 5.07 18.37
CA LYS A 61 9.01 4.56 17.60
C LYS A 61 8.59 3.42 16.65
N ALA A 62 7.74 2.50 17.10
CA ALA A 62 7.24 1.41 16.27
C ALA A 62 6.41 1.96 15.09
N MET A 63 5.57 2.96 15.33
CA MET A 63 4.79 3.63 14.29
C MET A 63 5.70 4.29 13.25
N ASP A 64 6.74 5.02 13.67
CA ASP A 64 7.69 5.66 12.74
C ASP A 64 8.39 4.63 11.84
N ILE A 65 8.80 3.49 12.41
CA ILE A 65 9.40 2.39 11.65
C ILE A 65 8.41 1.85 10.61
N VAL A 66 7.17 1.56 11.03
CA VAL A 66 6.13 1.02 10.14
C VAL A 66 5.79 2.01 9.01
N TYR A 67 5.68 3.30 9.31
CA TYR A 67 5.43 4.33 8.30
C TYR A 67 6.59 4.53 7.34
N ASN A 68 7.84 4.47 7.81
CA ASN A 68 8.99 4.52 6.92
C ASN A 68 9.01 3.32 5.94
N ILE A 69 8.67 2.12 6.43
CA ILE A 69 8.53 0.94 5.57
C ILE A 69 7.36 1.11 4.59
N ALA A 70 6.21 1.59 5.05
CA ALA A 70 5.05 1.85 4.21
C ALA A 70 5.38 2.89 3.12
N ASP A 71 6.12 3.95 3.45
CA ASP A 71 6.56 4.97 2.52
C ASP A 71 7.55 4.42 1.50
N ALA A 72 8.53 3.60 1.93
CA ALA A 72 9.46 2.96 1.02
C ALA A 72 8.72 2.08 -0.01
N ILE A 73 7.72 1.31 0.43
CA ILE A 73 6.89 0.48 -0.45
C ILE A 73 6.02 1.34 -1.37
N ASN A 74 5.25 2.27 -0.84
CA ASN A 74 4.25 3.04 -1.61
C ASN A 74 4.82 4.17 -2.45
N LYS A 75 6.04 4.63 -2.18
CA LYS A 75 6.69 5.71 -2.96
C LYS A 75 7.76 5.13 -3.89
N ILE A 76 8.78 4.48 -3.32
CA ILE A 76 9.90 3.94 -4.11
C ILE A 76 9.47 2.67 -4.83
N GLY A 77 8.93 1.69 -4.10
CA GLY A 77 8.49 0.43 -4.67
C GLY A 77 7.40 0.62 -5.72
N PHE A 78 6.43 1.49 -5.47
CA PHE A 78 5.37 1.81 -6.43
C PHE A 78 5.92 2.38 -7.74
N GLY A 79 6.86 3.34 -7.66
CA GLY A 79 7.53 3.90 -8.83
C GLY A 79 8.30 2.84 -9.63
N LEU A 80 9.02 1.95 -8.94
CA LEU A 80 9.76 0.84 -9.58
C LEU A 80 8.81 -0.15 -10.27
N VAL A 81 7.67 -0.48 -9.65
CA VAL A 81 6.68 -1.37 -10.25
C VAL A 81 6.04 -0.75 -11.49
N ILE A 82 5.68 0.53 -11.46
CA ILE A 82 5.16 1.24 -12.65
C ILE A 82 6.20 1.20 -13.77
N TYR A 83 7.46 1.53 -13.47
CA TYR A 83 8.54 1.51 -14.45
C TYR A 83 8.73 0.12 -15.07
N ALA A 84 8.74 -0.93 -14.25
CA ALA A 84 8.85 -2.29 -14.74
C ALA A 84 7.66 -2.68 -15.64
N LEU A 85 6.44 -2.27 -15.28
CA LEU A 85 5.24 -2.54 -16.07
C LEU A 85 5.22 -1.78 -17.40
N SER A 86 5.75 -0.55 -17.45
CA SER A 86 5.79 0.25 -18.69
C SER A 86 6.87 -0.22 -19.68
N ARG A 87 7.87 -0.96 -19.19
CA ARG A 87 8.94 -1.55 -20.01
C ARG A 87 8.73 -3.01 -20.35
N LYS A 88 7.67 -3.63 -19.84
CA LYS A 88 7.38 -5.03 -20.11
C LYS A 88 6.88 -5.17 -21.55
N GLU A 89 7.68 -5.82 -22.37
CA GLU A 89 7.27 -6.34 -23.67
C GLU A 89 6.60 -7.71 -23.45
N ASP A 90 5.56 -8.01 -24.22
CA ASP A 90 4.75 -9.23 -24.06
C ASP A 90 5.54 -10.51 -24.38
#